data_AF-A0A0B8Q8Z6-F1
#
_entry.id   AF-A0A0B8Q8Z6-F1
#
_cell.length_a   1.000
_cell.length_b   1.000
_cell.length_c   1.000
_cell.angle_alpha   90.00
_cell.angle_beta   90.00
_cell.angle_gamma   90.00
#
_symmetry.space_group_name_H-M   'P 1'
#
loop_
_entity.id
_entity.type
_entity.pdbx_description
1 polymer ?
#
loop_
_entity_poly.entity_id
_entity_poly.type
_entity_poly.pdbx_seq_one_letter_code
_entity_poly.pdbx_strand_id
1 'polypeptide(L)'
;MKWVISLLESTTAGVSRGVPIGPHGIHLIAESTLIPVDNSLEANGLVFQRYADDILIFCESEKSAKKALSLLAGILDKQQRLMLQKHKTKIYAPSEFQSLCAEMIEDRPISKEEEKLLGIIKRYTGGNPYKTISYSQIQPTDWANFSSTVVSKIIQDYLSKSDVDYIRLRWFYRRLTQVGHPGALDLSISEFESLGPCLANICTYISSIQSISPTDWKTVGDKLLELLETDEIQQSEFFRLSILSLFTKNDHINHFSSLATKFQSSDPFARREILLAATRNHAFDWLREHKEVIHIWTRGKRSLLFMQFQDFHKTKRSILLTVVVLMVHLKRP
;
A
#
# COMPACT_ATOMS: atom_id res chain seq x y z
N MET A 1 -14.74 23.73 2.34
CA MET A 1 -13.69 24.02 1.35
C MET A 1 -12.49 24.80 1.89
N LYS A 2 -12.65 25.93 2.60
CA LYS A 2 -11.50 26.70 3.15
C LYS A 2 -10.51 25.88 3.99
N TRP A 3 -11.01 24.95 4.82
CA TRP A 3 -10.15 24.11 5.65
C TRP A 3 -9.30 23.12 4.84
N VAL A 4 -9.79 22.62 3.70
CA VAL A 4 -9.04 21.72 2.80
C VAL A 4 -7.92 22.47 2.11
N ILE A 5 -8.22 23.68 1.64
CA ILE A 5 -7.23 24.57 1.01
C ILE A 5 -6.15 24.94 2.03
N SER A 6 -6.54 25.36 3.24
CA SER A 6 -5.60 25.67 4.32
C SER A 6 -4.77 24.45 4.76
N LEU A 7 -5.36 23.25 4.76
CA LEU A 7 -4.63 22.01 5.01
C LEU A 7 -3.59 21.76 3.92
N LEU A 8 -3.97 21.88 2.64
CA LEU A 8 -3.06 21.68 1.52
C LEU A 8 -1.92 22.70 1.53
N GLU A 9 -2.23 23.98 1.71
CA GLU A 9 -1.24 25.06 1.86
C GLU A 9 -0.27 24.80 3.01
N SER A 10 -0.76 24.29 4.14
CA SER A 10 0.09 23.91 5.27
C SER A 10 0.98 22.71 4.96
N THR A 11 0.48 21.71 4.21
CA THR A 11 1.27 20.51 3.85
C THR A 11 2.27 20.77 2.73
N THR A 12 2.02 21.75 1.87
CA THR A 12 2.97 22.15 0.82
C THR A 12 3.88 23.28 1.27
N ALA A 13 3.85 23.70 2.55
CA ALA A 13 4.63 24.82 3.08
C ALA A 13 4.52 26.10 2.23
N GLY A 14 3.36 26.34 1.61
CA GLY A 14 3.14 27.48 0.72
C GLY A 14 3.88 27.43 -0.63
N VAL A 15 4.60 26.36 -0.97
CA VAL A 15 5.19 26.17 -2.30
C VAL A 15 4.25 25.41 -3.22
N SER A 16 4.18 25.81 -4.50
CA SER A 16 3.37 25.16 -5.54
C SER A 16 4.02 23.86 -6.05
N ARG A 17 4.48 23.00 -5.14
CA ARG A 17 5.04 21.69 -5.49
C ARG A 17 4.37 20.58 -4.69
N GLY A 18 4.36 19.39 -5.30
CA GLY A 18 3.42 18.29 -5.06
C GLY A 18 3.15 17.90 -3.60
N VAL A 19 2.03 17.21 -3.41
CA VAL A 19 1.57 16.76 -2.10
C VAL A 19 2.44 15.57 -1.64
N PRO A 20 2.80 15.47 -0.34
CA PRO A 20 3.57 14.34 0.19
C PRO A 20 2.92 13.00 -0.13
N ILE A 21 3.74 12.07 -0.64
CA ILE A 21 3.34 10.72 -1.03
C ILE A 21 3.46 9.84 0.21
N GLY A 22 2.38 9.15 0.59
CA GLY A 22 2.40 8.24 1.74
C GLY A 22 1.06 8.11 2.44
N PRO A 23 0.42 9.21 2.90
CA PRO A 23 -0.86 9.11 3.59
C PRO A 23 -1.98 8.73 2.61
N HIS A 24 -2.73 7.67 2.92
CA HIS A 24 -3.80 7.15 2.05
C HIS A 24 -4.86 8.20 1.67
N GLY A 25 -5.10 9.19 2.56
CA GLY A 25 -6.03 10.29 2.30
C GLY A 25 -5.59 11.23 1.18
N ILE A 26 -4.28 11.33 0.89
CA ILE A 26 -3.77 12.15 -0.22
C ILE A 26 -4.17 11.54 -1.56
N HIS A 27 -4.34 10.22 -1.65
CA HIS A 27 -4.83 9.59 -2.88
C HIS A 27 -6.21 10.13 -3.28
N LEU A 28 -7.12 10.33 -2.32
CA LEU A 28 -8.44 10.90 -2.61
C LEU A 28 -8.32 12.33 -3.15
N ILE A 29 -7.37 13.11 -2.64
CA ILE A 29 -7.13 14.47 -3.13
C ILE A 29 -6.55 14.42 -4.55
N ALA A 30 -5.54 13.58 -4.79
CA ALA A 30 -4.96 13.40 -6.12
C ALA A 30 -6.01 12.96 -7.15
N GLU A 31 -6.87 11.99 -6.81
CA GLU A 31 -8.01 11.59 -7.63
C GLU A 31 -8.97 12.74 -7.89
N SER A 32 -9.30 13.52 -6.86
CA SER A 32 -10.21 14.66 -6.97
C SER A 32 -9.66 15.77 -7.87
N THR A 33 -8.33 15.98 -7.88
CA THR A 33 -7.70 16.99 -8.75
C THR A 33 -7.80 16.66 -10.23
N LEU A 34 -8.02 15.39 -10.59
CA LEU A 34 -8.15 14.95 -11.98
C LEU A 34 -9.62 14.94 -12.47
N ILE A 35 -10.61 15.18 -11.61
CA ILE A 35 -12.02 15.27 -12.00
C ILE A 35 -12.27 16.28 -13.14
N PRO A 36 -11.69 17.50 -13.15
CA PRO A 36 -11.87 18.42 -14.27
C PRO A 36 -11.33 17.88 -15.61
N VAL A 37 -10.26 17.08 -15.56
CA VAL A 37 -9.70 16.41 -16.74
C VAL A 37 -10.70 15.37 -17.24
N ASP A 38 -11.23 14.54 -16.35
CA ASP A 38 -12.24 13.51 -16.67
C ASP A 38 -13.48 14.14 -17.34
N ASN A 39 -14.04 15.19 -16.72
CA ASN A 39 -15.18 15.93 -17.25
C ASN A 39 -14.87 16.52 -18.64
N SER A 40 -13.64 16.97 -18.88
CA SER A 40 -13.22 17.53 -20.17
C SER A 40 -13.08 16.44 -21.23
N LEU A 41 -12.58 15.26 -20.88
CA LEU A 41 -12.51 14.12 -21.80
C LEU A 41 -13.91 13.66 -22.20
N GLU A 42 -14.82 13.56 -21.23
CA GLU A 42 -16.24 13.21 -21.47
C GLU A 42 -16.93 14.25 -22.35
N ALA A 43 -16.76 15.55 -22.05
CA ALA A 43 -17.33 16.63 -22.86
C ALA A 43 -16.82 16.67 -24.31
N ASN A 44 -15.63 16.11 -24.58
CA ASN A 44 -15.08 15.95 -25.93
C ASN A 44 -15.46 14.62 -26.59
N GLY A 45 -16.33 13.83 -25.96
CA GLY A 45 -16.83 12.55 -26.49
C GLY A 45 -15.78 11.45 -26.53
N LEU A 46 -14.73 11.53 -25.70
CA LEU A 46 -13.71 10.50 -25.64
C LEU A 46 -14.17 9.35 -24.73
N VAL A 47 -14.01 8.12 -25.21
CA VAL A 47 -14.17 6.92 -24.39
C VAL A 47 -12.84 6.69 -23.67
N PHE A 48 -12.83 6.65 -22.35
CA PHE A 48 -11.61 6.46 -21.58
C PHE A 48 -11.84 5.70 -20.29
N GLN A 49 -10.75 5.18 -19.73
CA GLN A 49 -10.67 4.63 -18.38
C GLN A 49 -9.47 5.27 -17.69
N ARG A 50 -9.64 5.68 -16.44
CA ARG A 50 -8.55 6.25 -15.64
C ARG A 50 -8.41 5.49 -14.33
N TYR A 51 -7.18 5.21 -13.95
CA TYR A 51 -6.83 4.69 -12.63
C TYR A 51 -5.63 5.48 -12.13
N ALA A 52 -5.82 6.29 -11.08
CA ALA A 52 -4.80 7.26 -10.65
C ALA A 52 -4.32 8.14 -11.81
N ASP A 53 -3.00 8.14 -12.06
CA ASP A 53 -2.34 8.90 -13.12
C ASP A 53 -2.30 8.18 -14.47
N ASP A 54 -2.74 6.92 -14.54
CA ASP A 54 -2.80 6.14 -15.78
C ASP A 54 -4.14 6.36 -16.48
N ILE A 55 -4.09 6.91 -17.71
CA ILE A 55 -5.26 7.17 -18.55
C ILE A 55 -5.17 6.27 -19.80
N LEU A 56 -6.23 5.49 -20.03
CA LEU A 56 -6.45 4.70 -21.23
C LEU A 56 -7.54 5.38 -22.07
N ILE A 57 -7.20 5.88 -23.26
CA ILE A 57 -8.19 6.46 -24.19
C ILE A 57 -8.41 5.52 -25.36
N PHE A 58 -9.68 5.27 -25.64
CA PHE A 58 -10.18 4.33 -26.60
C PHE A 58 -10.56 5.07 -27.91
N CYS A 59 -9.82 4.82 -29.00
CA CYS A 59 -10.01 5.43 -30.32
C CYS A 59 -10.33 4.44 -31.47
N GLU A 60 -10.96 4.90 -32.54
CA GLU A 60 -11.29 4.05 -33.71
C GLU A 60 -10.12 3.87 -34.68
N SER A 61 -9.16 4.80 -34.68
CA SER A 61 -7.98 4.80 -35.54
C SER A 61 -6.77 5.44 -34.87
N GLU A 62 -5.58 5.14 -35.39
CA GLU A 62 -4.33 5.78 -34.93
C GLU A 62 -4.38 7.32 -35.11
N LYS A 63 -5.02 7.80 -36.19
CA LYS A 63 -5.22 9.23 -36.44
C LYS A 63 -6.07 9.87 -35.34
N SER A 64 -7.17 9.23 -34.95
CA SER A 64 -7.97 9.69 -33.81
C SER A 64 -7.22 9.61 -32.49
N ALA A 65 -6.37 8.59 -32.28
CA ALA A 65 -5.53 8.47 -31.09
C ALA A 65 -4.52 9.62 -30.98
N LYS A 66 -3.87 10.00 -32.09
CA LYS A 66 -2.98 11.18 -32.14
C LYS A 66 -3.74 12.47 -31.82
N LYS A 67 -4.95 12.64 -32.36
CA LYS A 67 -5.81 13.80 -32.06
C LYS A 67 -6.21 13.84 -30.58
N ALA A 68 -6.62 12.70 -30.02
CA ALA A 68 -6.98 12.57 -28.61
C ALA A 68 -5.78 12.86 -27.69
N LEU A 69 -4.58 12.39 -28.05
CA LEU A 69 -3.35 12.69 -27.31
C LEU A 69 -3.04 14.19 -27.28
N SER A 70 -3.13 14.88 -28.42
CA SER A 70 -2.93 16.34 -28.49
C SER A 70 -3.98 17.10 -27.67
N LEU A 71 -5.24 16.66 -27.71
CA LEU A 71 -6.32 17.24 -26.91
C LEU A 71 -6.06 17.06 -25.41
N LEU A 72 -5.74 15.84 -24.97
CA LEU A 72 -5.42 15.54 -23.57
C LEU A 72 -4.24 16.38 -23.08
N ALA A 73 -3.16 16.49 -23.86
CA ALA A 73 -2.01 17.32 -23.51
C ALA A 73 -2.42 18.78 -23.28
N GLY A 74 -3.30 19.32 -24.15
CA GLY A 74 -3.83 20.67 -24.00
C GLY A 74 -4.73 20.85 -22.77
N ILE A 75 -5.55 19.84 -22.43
CA ILE A 75 -6.39 19.84 -21.23
C ILE A 75 -5.51 19.86 -19.97
N LEU A 76 -4.53 18.95 -19.89
CA LEU A 76 -3.65 18.81 -18.74
C LEU A 76 -2.82 20.06 -18.46
N ASP A 77 -2.26 20.67 -19.51
CA ASP A 77 -1.48 21.90 -19.39
C ASP A 77 -2.36 23.07 -18.92
N LYS A 78 -3.54 23.26 -19.54
CA LYS A 78 -4.42 24.40 -19.23
C LYS A 78 -5.08 24.31 -17.86
N GLN A 79 -5.49 23.12 -17.44
CA GLN A 79 -6.31 22.94 -16.24
C GLN A 79 -5.50 22.58 -15.00
N GLN A 80 -4.48 21.73 -15.15
CA GLN A 80 -3.76 21.15 -14.01
C GLN A 80 -2.26 21.47 -14.03
N ARG A 81 -1.75 22.13 -15.08
CA ARG A 81 -0.31 22.35 -15.30
C ARG A 81 0.50 21.05 -15.23
N LEU A 82 -0.12 19.94 -15.61
CA LEU A 82 0.49 18.62 -15.63
C LEU A 82 1.08 18.34 -17.02
N MET A 83 2.20 17.62 -17.04
CA MET A 83 2.87 17.23 -18.28
C MET A 83 2.74 15.72 -18.52
N LEU A 84 2.85 15.31 -19.78
CA LEU A 84 2.89 13.89 -20.16
C LEU A 84 4.31 13.32 -20.02
N GLN A 85 4.45 12.10 -19.51
CA GLN A 85 5.69 11.31 -19.62
C GLN A 85 5.77 10.74 -21.03
N LYS A 86 6.42 11.49 -21.94
CA LYS A 86 6.56 11.10 -23.36
C LYS A 86 7.08 9.67 -23.56
N HIS A 87 8.03 9.22 -22.75
CA HIS A 87 8.64 7.89 -22.87
C HIS A 87 7.72 6.72 -22.45
N LYS A 88 6.73 6.98 -21.60
CA LYS A 88 5.74 5.97 -21.18
C LYS A 88 4.42 6.09 -21.93
N THR A 89 4.21 7.19 -22.66
CA THR A 89 2.97 7.42 -23.40
C THR A 89 3.06 6.75 -24.76
N LYS A 90 2.19 5.76 -25.02
CA LYS A 90 2.22 4.95 -26.24
C LYS A 90 0.82 4.74 -26.81
N ILE A 91 0.75 4.65 -28.13
CA ILE A 91 -0.43 4.19 -28.86
C ILE A 91 -0.19 2.73 -29.20
N TYR A 92 -1.13 1.86 -28.83
CA TYR A 92 -1.03 0.42 -29.08
C TYR A 92 -2.11 -0.03 -30.07
N ALA A 93 -1.76 -0.95 -30.96
CA ALA A 93 -2.79 -1.73 -31.65
C ALA A 93 -3.56 -2.60 -30.63
N PRO A 94 -4.82 -2.98 -30.89
CA PRO A 94 -5.61 -3.79 -29.95
C PRO A 94 -4.93 -5.11 -29.54
N SER A 95 -4.31 -5.82 -30.49
CA SER A 95 -3.59 -7.07 -30.22
C SER A 95 -2.35 -6.86 -29.36
N GLU A 96 -1.56 -5.83 -29.65
CA GLU A 96 -0.37 -5.48 -28.87
C GLU A 96 -0.74 -5.10 -27.43
N PHE A 97 -1.83 -4.35 -27.26
CA PHE A 97 -2.32 -3.96 -25.94
C PHE A 97 -2.82 -5.17 -25.16
N GLN A 98 -3.52 -6.11 -25.81
CA GLN A 98 -3.97 -7.35 -25.17
C GLN A 98 -2.78 -8.20 -24.70
N SER A 99 -1.74 -8.35 -25.52
CA SER A 99 -0.52 -9.05 -25.13
C SER A 99 0.19 -8.36 -23.96
N LEU A 100 0.30 -7.03 -24.00
CA LEU A 100 0.86 -6.24 -22.90
C LEU A 100 0.07 -6.46 -21.60
N CYS A 101 -1.27 -6.42 -21.66
CA CYS A 101 -2.10 -6.68 -20.49
C CYS A 101 -1.93 -8.11 -19.95
N ALA A 102 -1.85 -9.10 -20.83
CA ALA A 102 -1.61 -10.48 -20.43
C ALA A 102 -0.26 -10.62 -19.70
N GLU A 103 0.80 -10.05 -20.29
CA GLU A 103 2.13 -10.02 -19.70
C GLU A 103 2.22 -9.31 -18.34
N MET A 104 1.38 -8.30 -18.11
CA MET A 104 1.30 -7.57 -16.83
C MET A 104 0.50 -8.32 -15.76
N ILE A 105 -0.38 -9.24 -16.15
CA ILE A 105 -1.20 -10.05 -15.24
C ILE A 105 -0.50 -11.37 -14.89
N GLU A 106 0.33 -11.88 -15.80
CA GLU A 106 1.01 -13.16 -15.59
C GLU A 106 2.01 -13.11 -14.43
N ASP A 107 1.92 -14.15 -13.60
CA ASP A 107 2.89 -14.38 -12.55
C ASP A 107 4.21 -14.80 -13.18
N ARG A 108 5.28 -14.08 -12.85
CA ARG A 108 6.65 -14.39 -13.26
C ARG A 108 7.43 -14.91 -12.04
N PRO A 109 7.22 -16.18 -11.63
CA PRO A 109 7.91 -16.73 -10.48
C PRO A 109 9.41 -16.81 -10.75
N ILE A 110 10.22 -16.53 -9.73
CA ILE A 110 11.68 -16.64 -9.77
C ILE A 110 12.16 -18.10 -9.71
N SER A 111 11.36 -18.98 -9.10
CA SER A 111 11.69 -20.37 -8.84
C SER A 111 10.46 -21.28 -8.90
N LYS A 112 10.69 -22.60 -9.02
CA LYS A 112 9.62 -23.61 -9.01
C LYS A 112 8.88 -23.63 -7.67
N GLU A 113 9.58 -23.30 -6.59
CA GLU A 113 9.01 -23.15 -5.25
C GLU A 113 8.01 -22.00 -5.21
N GLU A 114 8.37 -20.82 -5.75
CA GLU A 114 7.41 -19.70 -5.85
C GLU A 114 6.21 -20.10 -6.71
N GLU A 115 6.45 -20.69 -7.89
CA GLU A 115 5.37 -21.15 -8.79
C GLU A 115 4.39 -22.08 -8.06
N LYS A 116 4.90 -23.03 -7.28
CA LYS A 116 4.08 -23.94 -6.46
C LYS A 116 3.23 -23.18 -5.44
N LEU A 117 3.83 -22.24 -4.69
CA LEU A 117 3.10 -21.43 -3.71
C LEU A 117 2.00 -20.59 -4.38
N LEU A 118 2.31 -19.97 -5.51
CA LEU A 118 1.34 -19.19 -6.28
C LEU A 118 0.19 -20.06 -6.80
N GLY A 119 0.48 -21.29 -7.27
CA GLY A 119 -0.53 -22.26 -7.66
C GLY A 119 -1.49 -22.61 -6.51
N ILE A 120 -0.96 -22.79 -5.30
CA ILE A 120 -1.76 -23.00 -4.09
C ILE A 120 -2.63 -21.78 -3.79
N ILE A 121 -2.05 -20.57 -3.78
CA ILE A 121 -2.80 -19.33 -3.54
C ILE A 121 -3.92 -19.16 -4.57
N LYS A 122 -3.63 -19.40 -5.85
CA LYS A 122 -4.59 -19.29 -6.95
C LYS A 122 -5.76 -20.26 -6.77
N ARG A 123 -5.50 -21.50 -6.32
CA ARG A 123 -6.52 -22.52 -6.03
C ARG A 123 -7.55 -22.02 -5.01
N TYR A 124 -7.12 -21.41 -3.90
CA TYR A 124 -8.01 -20.94 -2.84
C TYR A 124 -8.64 -19.55 -3.14
N THR A 125 -7.93 -18.71 -3.88
CA THR A 125 -8.41 -17.35 -4.22
C THR A 125 -9.29 -17.31 -5.46
N GLY A 126 -9.25 -18.34 -6.31
CA GLY A 126 -9.84 -18.30 -7.65
C GLY A 126 -9.17 -17.26 -8.56
N GLY A 127 -7.90 -16.94 -8.30
CA GLY A 127 -7.17 -15.88 -9.01
C GLY A 127 -7.53 -14.45 -8.59
N ASN A 128 -8.37 -14.24 -7.57
CA ASN A 128 -8.70 -12.90 -7.10
C ASN A 128 -7.57 -12.34 -6.20
N PRO A 129 -6.88 -11.25 -6.59
CA PRO A 129 -5.74 -10.73 -5.85
C PRO A 129 -6.10 -10.00 -4.56
N TYR A 130 -7.39 -9.73 -4.32
CA TYR A 130 -7.91 -9.03 -3.13
C TYR A 130 -8.62 -9.97 -2.15
N LYS A 131 -8.66 -11.28 -2.43
CA LYS A 131 -9.28 -12.26 -1.54
C LYS A 131 -8.24 -12.75 -0.52
N THR A 132 -8.54 -12.63 0.76
CA THR A 132 -7.78 -13.29 1.84
C THR A 132 -8.30 -14.71 2.06
N ILE A 133 -7.43 -15.59 2.53
CA ILE A 133 -7.70 -16.99 2.79
C ILE A 133 -7.59 -17.21 4.30
N SER A 134 -8.61 -17.78 4.93
CA SER A 134 -8.52 -18.14 6.35
C SER A 134 -7.72 -19.44 6.51
N TYR A 135 -6.93 -19.55 7.57
CA TYR A 135 -6.19 -20.76 7.92
C TYR A 135 -7.06 -22.03 7.87
N SER A 136 -8.30 -21.96 8.36
CA SER A 136 -9.25 -23.08 8.37
C SER A 136 -9.70 -23.56 6.99
N GLN A 137 -9.49 -22.76 5.94
CA GLN A 137 -9.87 -23.08 4.57
C GLN A 137 -8.77 -23.81 3.80
N ILE A 138 -7.53 -23.81 4.31
CA ILE A 138 -6.37 -24.37 3.64
C ILE A 138 -6.11 -25.78 4.16
N GLN A 139 -5.88 -26.72 3.24
CA GLN A 139 -5.50 -28.08 3.62
C GLN A 139 -4.14 -28.08 4.35
N PRO A 140 -3.95 -28.86 5.44
CA PRO A 140 -2.69 -28.88 6.18
C PRO A 140 -1.46 -29.20 5.31
N THR A 141 -1.63 -30.04 4.29
CA THR A 141 -0.59 -30.36 3.32
C THR A 141 -0.19 -29.16 2.47
N ASP A 142 -1.16 -28.33 2.06
CA ASP A 142 -0.93 -27.11 1.31
C ASP A 142 -0.29 -26.04 2.22
N TRP A 143 -0.77 -25.91 3.46
CA TRP A 143 -0.21 -25.03 4.48
C TRP A 143 1.28 -25.30 4.74
N ALA A 144 1.67 -26.57 4.87
CA ALA A 144 3.05 -26.98 5.11
C ALA A 144 4.03 -26.55 3.98
N ASN A 145 3.55 -26.27 2.76
CA ASN A 145 4.43 -25.79 1.68
C ASN A 145 4.97 -24.38 1.95
N PHE A 146 4.28 -23.57 2.76
CA PHE A 146 4.72 -22.23 3.13
C PHE A 146 5.72 -22.23 4.30
N SER A 147 6.38 -23.35 4.56
CA SER A 147 7.39 -23.47 5.61
C SER A 147 8.44 -22.36 5.52
N SER A 148 9.03 -22.01 6.66
CA SER A 148 10.02 -20.94 6.73
C SER A 148 11.20 -21.17 5.79
N THR A 149 11.65 -22.42 5.65
CA THR A 149 12.74 -22.77 4.71
C THR A 149 12.41 -22.43 3.26
N VAL A 150 11.21 -22.77 2.78
CA VAL A 150 10.78 -22.55 1.40
C VAL A 150 10.60 -21.07 1.12
N VAL A 151 9.89 -20.36 2.00
CA VAL A 151 9.60 -18.93 1.80
C VAL A 151 10.88 -18.10 1.93
N SER A 152 11.75 -18.45 2.87
CA SER A 152 13.03 -17.76 3.03
C SER A 152 13.94 -17.93 1.82
N LYS A 153 13.99 -19.15 1.26
CA LYS A 153 14.73 -19.42 0.02
C LYS A 153 14.25 -18.53 -1.13
N ILE A 154 12.93 -18.41 -1.33
CA ILE A 154 12.38 -17.55 -2.40
C ILE A 154 12.80 -16.08 -2.20
N ILE A 155 12.71 -15.56 -0.97
CA ILE A 155 13.11 -14.17 -0.67
C ILE A 155 14.61 -13.98 -0.90
N GLN A 156 15.45 -14.94 -0.51
CA GLN A 156 16.88 -14.92 -0.75
C GLN A 156 17.22 -15.00 -2.25
N ASP A 157 16.48 -15.80 -3.04
CA ASP A 157 16.63 -15.85 -4.49
C ASP A 157 16.43 -14.45 -5.12
N TYR A 158 15.48 -13.65 -4.60
CA TYR A 158 15.30 -12.25 -5.02
C TYR A 158 16.46 -11.36 -4.59
N LEU A 159 16.90 -11.45 -3.33
CA LEU A 159 17.96 -10.60 -2.77
C LEU A 159 19.34 -10.91 -3.36
N SER A 160 19.57 -12.14 -3.83
CA SER A 160 20.84 -12.55 -4.43
C SER A 160 21.12 -11.98 -5.82
N LYS A 161 20.12 -11.36 -6.46
CA LYS A 161 20.28 -10.76 -7.80
C LYS A 161 21.07 -9.45 -7.73
N SER A 162 21.91 -9.20 -8.72
CA SER A 162 22.68 -7.95 -8.82
C SER A 162 21.78 -6.70 -8.93
N ASP A 163 20.61 -6.86 -9.55
CA ASP A 163 19.54 -5.88 -9.57
C ASP A 163 18.29 -6.52 -8.96
N VAL A 164 18.00 -6.14 -7.71
CA VAL A 164 16.92 -6.71 -6.92
C VAL A 164 15.59 -6.14 -7.42
N ASP A 165 14.71 -7.02 -7.91
CA ASP A 165 13.36 -6.63 -8.34
C ASP A 165 12.43 -6.43 -7.13
N TYR A 166 12.53 -5.24 -6.50
CA TYR A 166 11.67 -4.85 -5.39
C TYR A 166 10.20 -4.65 -5.80
N ILE A 167 9.88 -4.52 -7.09
CA ILE A 167 8.48 -4.48 -7.53
C ILE A 167 7.88 -5.86 -7.35
N ARG A 168 8.59 -6.89 -7.81
CA ARG A 168 8.16 -8.28 -7.69
C ARG A 168 8.21 -8.77 -6.24
N LEU A 169 9.22 -8.38 -5.46
CA LEU A 169 9.30 -8.76 -4.05
C LEU A 169 8.14 -8.17 -3.23
N ARG A 170 7.78 -6.89 -3.45
CA ARG A 170 6.55 -6.30 -2.85
C ARG A 170 5.30 -7.04 -3.28
N TRP A 171 5.21 -7.43 -4.54
CA TRP A 171 4.10 -8.22 -5.05
C TRP A 171 4.03 -9.60 -4.36
N PHE A 172 5.16 -10.26 -4.15
CA PHE A 172 5.23 -11.55 -3.47
C PHE A 172 4.76 -11.44 -2.01
N TYR A 173 5.21 -10.41 -1.27
CA TYR A 173 4.68 -10.13 0.07
C TYR A 173 3.16 -9.92 0.06
N ARG A 174 2.58 -9.26 -0.95
CA ARG A 174 1.12 -9.14 -1.08
C ARG A 174 0.44 -10.48 -1.31
N ARG A 175 1.11 -11.46 -1.93
CA ARG A 175 0.59 -12.85 -2.05
C ARG A 175 0.65 -13.55 -0.70
N LEU A 176 1.77 -13.42 0.03
CA LEU A 176 1.90 -13.94 1.39
C LEU A 176 0.83 -13.36 2.32
N THR A 177 0.51 -12.06 2.21
CA THR A 177 -0.57 -11.42 2.96
C THR A 177 -1.94 -12.06 2.74
N GLN A 178 -2.21 -12.62 1.55
CA GLN A 178 -3.49 -13.31 1.30
C GLN A 178 -3.62 -14.58 2.13
N VAL A 179 -2.51 -15.23 2.45
CA VAL A 179 -2.46 -16.49 3.21
C VAL A 179 -2.28 -16.22 4.70
N GLY A 180 -1.43 -15.27 5.07
CA GLY A 180 -1.06 -15.02 6.46
C GLY A 180 -0.25 -16.16 7.08
N HIS A 181 0.56 -16.88 6.31
CA HIS A 181 1.44 -17.92 6.87
C HIS A 181 2.68 -17.29 7.50
N PRO A 182 3.16 -17.69 8.70
CA PRO A 182 4.31 -17.08 9.39
C PRO A 182 5.68 -17.35 8.74
N GLY A 183 5.73 -17.95 7.55
CA GLY A 183 6.95 -18.54 6.98
C GLY A 183 8.04 -17.51 6.67
N ALA A 184 7.66 -16.29 6.27
CA ALA A 184 8.61 -15.22 6.03
C ALA A 184 8.96 -14.41 7.30
N LEU A 185 8.30 -14.65 8.45
CA LEU A 185 8.34 -13.71 9.57
C LEU A 185 9.76 -13.45 10.09
N ASP A 186 10.50 -14.50 10.42
CA ASP A 186 11.84 -14.35 10.99
C ASP A 186 12.82 -13.73 9.98
N LEU A 187 12.83 -14.22 8.73
CA LEU A 187 13.70 -13.67 7.69
C LEU A 187 13.37 -12.19 7.40
N SER A 188 12.08 -11.83 7.34
CA SER A 188 11.66 -10.45 7.07
C SER A 188 12.15 -9.46 8.14
N ILE A 189 12.28 -9.91 9.38
CA ILE A 189 12.79 -9.10 10.48
C ILE A 189 14.32 -9.08 10.48
N SER A 190 14.97 -10.23 10.23
CA SER A 190 16.44 -10.31 10.25
C SER A 190 17.11 -9.62 9.06
N GLU A 191 16.51 -9.70 7.87
CA GLU A 191 17.03 -9.09 6.64
C GLU A 191 16.39 -7.71 6.37
N PHE A 192 16.01 -7.00 7.44
CA PHE A 192 15.26 -5.75 7.30
C PHE A 192 15.99 -4.72 6.45
N GLU A 193 17.31 -4.54 6.63
CA GLU A 193 18.12 -3.56 5.87
C GLU A 193 18.02 -3.82 4.36
N SER A 194 18.21 -5.07 3.94
CA SER A 194 18.05 -5.51 2.55
C SER A 194 16.61 -5.40 2.03
N LEU A 195 15.63 -5.44 2.94
CA LEU A 195 14.20 -5.44 2.63
C LEU A 195 13.51 -4.09 2.84
N GLY A 196 14.25 -3.03 3.18
CA GLY A 196 13.73 -1.68 3.43
C GLY A 196 12.70 -1.19 2.40
N PRO A 197 12.96 -1.34 1.07
CA PRO A 197 11.99 -0.95 0.03
C PRO A 197 10.65 -1.70 0.07
N CYS A 198 10.58 -2.83 0.77
CA CYS A 198 9.38 -3.65 0.96
C CYS A 198 8.73 -3.48 2.34
N LEU A 199 9.25 -2.64 3.24
CA LEU A 199 8.84 -2.61 4.65
C LEU A 199 7.32 -2.46 4.86
N ALA A 200 6.67 -1.58 4.11
CA ALA A 200 5.23 -1.37 4.25
C ALA A 200 4.43 -2.65 3.91
N ASN A 201 4.88 -3.39 2.90
CA ASN A 201 4.30 -4.67 2.53
C ASN A 201 4.61 -5.75 3.57
N ILE A 202 5.81 -5.74 4.15
CA ILE A 202 6.20 -6.62 5.26
C ILE A 202 5.30 -6.36 6.48
N CYS A 203 5.13 -5.11 6.90
CA CYS A 203 4.24 -4.78 8.03
C CYS A 203 2.79 -5.21 7.76
N THR A 204 2.32 -5.04 6.52
CA THR A 204 0.99 -5.51 6.11
C THR A 204 0.89 -7.04 6.17
N TYR A 205 1.94 -7.74 5.73
CA TYR A 205 2.04 -9.20 5.84
C TYR A 205 2.08 -9.65 7.31
N ILE A 206 2.91 -9.06 8.16
CA ILE A 206 2.99 -9.40 9.59
C ILE A 206 1.62 -9.22 10.24
N SER A 207 0.92 -8.13 9.94
CA SER A 207 -0.45 -7.89 10.45
C SER A 207 -1.47 -8.95 10.00
N SER A 208 -1.20 -9.69 8.92
CA SER A 208 -2.08 -10.74 8.39
C SER A 208 -1.75 -12.14 8.89
N ILE A 209 -0.65 -12.32 9.63
CA ILE A 209 -0.19 -13.64 10.07
C ILE A 209 -1.24 -14.30 10.96
N GLN A 210 -1.55 -15.54 10.63
CA GLN A 210 -2.45 -16.44 11.34
C GLN A 210 -1.63 -17.56 12.00
N SER A 211 -2.22 -18.27 12.98
CA SER A 211 -1.66 -19.50 13.57
C SER A 211 -0.27 -19.37 14.20
N ILE A 212 -0.05 -18.30 14.95
CA ILE A 212 1.15 -18.09 15.77
C ILE A 212 0.70 -17.92 17.24
N SER A 213 1.48 -18.44 18.19
CA SER A 213 1.09 -18.41 19.59
C SER A 213 1.22 -17.00 20.18
N PRO A 214 0.45 -16.64 21.22
CA PRO A 214 0.63 -15.36 21.91
C PRO A 214 2.03 -15.18 22.51
N THR A 215 2.72 -16.27 22.87
CA THR A 215 4.11 -16.22 23.35
C THR A 215 5.08 -15.86 22.22
N ASP A 216 4.90 -16.42 21.03
CA ASP A 216 5.76 -16.09 19.89
C ASP A 216 5.52 -14.65 19.40
N TRP A 217 4.27 -14.18 19.46
CA TRP A 217 3.96 -12.76 19.20
C TRP A 217 4.69 -11.81 20.15
N LYS A 218 4.92 -12.23 21.41
CA LYS A 218 5.73 -11.42 22.33
C LYS A 218 7.18 -11.33 21.86
N THR A 219 7.78 -12.46 21.48
CA THR A 219 9.13 -12.47 20.93
C THR A 219 9.24 -11.63 19.66
N VAL A 220 8.22 -11.65 18.80
CA VAL A 220 8.16 -10.78 17.62
C VAL A 220 8.13 -9.31 18.03
N GLY A 221 7.34 -8.95 19.03
CA GLY A 221 7.31 -7.59 19.55
C GLY A 221 8.64 -7.11 20.12
N ASP A 222 9.39 -8.00 20.80
CA ASP A 222 10.74 -7.69 21.28
C ASP A 222 11.67 -7.33 20.11
N LYS A 223 11.69 -8.17 19.06
CA LYS A 223 12.49 -7.90 17.85
C LYS A 223 12.04 -6.61 17.14
N LEU A 224 10.75 -6.31 17.11
CA LEU A 224 10.23 -5.06 16.51
C LEU A 224 10.64 -3.81 17.31
N LEU A 225 10.71 -3.91 18.65
CA LEU A 225 11.23 -2.83 19.48
C LEU A 225 12.72 -2.60 19.22
N GLU A 226 13.51 -3.68 19.12
CA GLU A 226 14.93 -3.58 18.76
C GLU A 226 15.09 -2.92 17.38
N LEU A 227 14.25 -3.29 16.43
CA LEU A 227 14.25 -2.71 15.09
C LEU A 227 13.98 -1.19 15.11
N LEU A 228 13.07 -0.72 15.98
CA LEU A 228 12.79 0.71 16.15
C LEU A 228 14.00 1.52 16.65
N GLU A 229 14.99 0.87 17.27
CA GLU A 229 16.20 1.51 17.76
C GLU A 229 17.31 1.63 16.71
N THR A 230 17.16 0.98 15.56
CA THR A 230 18.15 1.06 14.48
C THR A 230 18.18 2.44 13.83
N ASP A 231 19.36 2.92 13.45
CA ASP A 231 19.54 4.25 12.86
C ASP A 231 18.69 4.46 11.59
N GLU A 232 18.59 3.43 10.74
CA GLU A 232 17.81 3.47 9.50
C GLU A 232 16.31 3.72 9.77
N ILE A 233 15.78 3.05 10.79
CA ILE A 233 14.39 3.23 11.20
C ILE A 233 14.22 4.57 11.90
N GLN A 234 15.12 4.94 12.81
CA GLN A 234 15.03 6.20 13.55
C GLN A 234 15.06 7.42 12.64
N GLN A 235 15.76 7.38 11.51
CA GLN A 235 15.82 8.50 10.57
C GLN A 235 14.58 8.58 9.64
N SER A 236 13.86 7.48 9.44
CA SER A 236 12.71 7.42 8.53
C SER A 236 11.37 7.39 9.27
N GLU A 237 10.67 8.52 9.32
CA GLU A 237 9.33 8.61 9.94
C GLU A 237 8.37 7.56 9.38
N PHE A 238 8.38 7.35 8.06
CA PHE A 238 7.53 6.35 7.41
C PHE A 238 7.81 4.92 7.91
N PHE A 239 9.08 4.57 8.11
CA PHE A 239 9.46 3.26 8.60
C PHE A 239 9.09 3.07 10.08
N ARG A 240 9.38 4.06 10.94
CA ARG A 240 8.94 4.04 12.35
C ARG A 240 7.45 3.82 12.46
N LEU A 241 6.65 4.59 11.72
CA LEU A 241 5.19 4.50 11.76
C LEU A 241 4.67 3.17 11.21
N SER A 242 5.32 2.61 10.19
CA SER A 242 4.95 1.30 9.64
C SER A 242 5.07 0.21 10.71
N ILE A 243 6.18 0.20 11.46
CA ILE A 243 6.44 -0.75 12.55
C ILE A 243 5.52 -0.48 13.76
N LEU A 244 5.41 0.78 14.20
CA LEU A 244 4.52 1.14 15.32
C LEU A 244 3.07 0.74 15.06
N SER A 245 2.61 0.79 13.80
CA SER A 245 1.26 0.35 13.43
C SER A 245 0.98 -1.14 13.69
N LEU A 246 2.01 -1.98 13.89
CA LEU A 246 1.83 -3.39 14.26
C LEU A 246 1.32 -3.53 15.69
N PHE A 247 1.86 -2.72 16.61
CA PHE A 247 1.44 -2.68 18.02
C PHE A 247 0.01 -2.16 18.21
N THR A 248 -0.54 -1.45 17.21
CA THR A 248 -1.93 -0.95 17.26
C THR A 248 -2.94 -1.96 16.72
N LYS A 249 -2.51 -2.89 15.88
CA LYS A 249 -3.37 -3.88 15.20
C LYS A 249 -3.42 -5.24 15.90
N ASN A 250 -2.40 -5.58 16.70
CA ASN A 250 -2.27 -6.88 17.34
C ASN A 250 -2.10 -6.74 18.86
N ASP A 251 -3.08 -7.21 19.62
CA ASP A 251 -3.11 -7.24 21.09
C ASP A 251 -2.14 -8.26 21.71
N HIS A 252 -1.67 -9.24 20.94
CA HIS A 252 -0.66 -10.17 21.42
C HIS A 252 0.76 -9.56 21.43
N ILE A 253 0.99 -8.48 20.66
CA ILE A 253 2.22 -7.69 20.71
C ILE A 253 2.13 -6.71 21.90
N ASN A 254 2.06 -7.28 23.10
CA ASN A 254 1.77 -6.59 24.36
C ASN A 254 3.01 -5.91 24.97
N HIS A 255 3.55 -4.94 24.24
CA HIS A 255 4.76 -4.17 24.61
C HIS A 255 4.46 -2.72 24.94
N PHE A 256 3.22 -2.44 25.31
CA PHE A 256 2.79 -1.07 25.55
C PHE A 256 3.62 -0.38 26.65
N SER A 257 4.04 -1.09 27.69
CA SER A 257 4.90 -0.54 28.75
C SER A 257 6.21 0.04 28.19
N SER A 258 6.87 -0.67 27.27
CA SER A 258 8.09 -0.21 26.60
C SER A 258 7.84 0.98 25.67
N LEU A 259 6.69 1.02 25.00
CA LEU A 259 6.30 2.15 24.16
C LEU A 259 5.95 3.40 24.98
N ALA A 260 5.31 3.22 26.14
CA ALA A 260 4.89 4.30 27.02
C ALA A 260 6.08 5.13 27.54
N THR A 261 7.22 4.50 27.83
CA THR A 261 8.44 5.20 28.28
C THR A 261 9.00 6.13 27.21
N LYS A 262 8.80 5.79 25.92
CA LYS A 262 9.25 6.57 24.76
C LYS A 262 8.27 7.67 24.36
N PHE A 263 7.07 7.75 24.95
CA PHE A 263 6.03 8.68 24.52
C PHE A 263 6.49 10.14 24.53
N GLN A 264 7.17 10.57 25.60
CA GLN A 264 7.59 11.97 25.75
C GLN A 264 8.73 12.35 24.79
N SER A 265 9.64 11.44 24.46
CA SER A 265 10.73 11.71 23.51
C SER A 265 10.31 11.52 22.04
N SER A 266 9.14 10.93 21.79
CA SER A 266 8.65 10.64 20.44
C SER A 266 8.07 11.88 19.73
N ASP A 267 8.16 11.88 18.40
CA ASP A 267 7.51 12.88 17.55
C ASP A 267 5.96 12.76 17.60
N PRO A 268 5.19 13.77 17.12
CA PRO A 268 3.74 13.75 17.19
C PRO A 268 3.04 12.56 16.51
N PHE A 269 3.60 12.01 15.43
CA PHE A 269 3.02 10.86 14.73
C PHE A 269 3.33 9.55 15.46
N ALA A 270 4.54 9.39 15.97
CA ALA A 270 4.88 8.25 16.82
C ALA A 270 4.06 8.25 18.12
N ARG A 271 3.90 9.41 18.78
CA ARG A 271 2.99 9.58 19.93
C ARG A 271 1.55 9.14 19.62
N ARG A 272 1.07 9.44 18.42
CA ARG A 272 -0.25 8.99 17.97
C ARG A 272 -0.36 7.46 17.96
N GLU A 273 0.62 6.77 17.38
CA GLU A 273 0.59 5.30 17.34
C GLU A 273 0.71 4.70 18.74
N ILE A 274 1.53 5.29 19.63
CA ILE A 274 1.65 4.85 21.04
C ILE A 274 0.29 4.97 21.77
N LEU A 275 -0.47 6.04 21.55
CA LEU A 275 -1.82 6.20 22.13
C LEU A 275 -2.80 5.13 21.60
N LEU A 276 -2.71 4.79 20.31
CA LEU A 276 -3.54 3.73 19.73
C LEU A 276 -3.14 2.35 20.29
N ALA A 277 -1.85 2.10 20.47
CA ALA A 277 -1.35 0.88 21.12
C ALA A 277 -1.80 0.78 22.58
N ALA A 278 -1.84 1.90 23.32
CA ALA A 278 -2.38 1.95 24.68
C ALA A 278 -3.85 1.50 24.73
N THR A 279 -4.64 1.95 23.74
CA THR A 279 -6.06 1.58 23.61
C THR A 279 -6.20 0.09 23.31
N ARG A 280 -5.38 -0.44 22.38
CA ARG A 280 -5.37 -1.86 22.04
C ARG A 280 -4.99 -2.75 23.22
N ASN A 281 -4.12 -2.28 24.10
CA ASN A 281 -3.65 -2.99 25.30
C ASN A 281 -4.44 -2.65 26.57
N HIS A 282 -5.61 -1.98 26.45
CA HIS A 282 -6.48 -1.64 27.58
C HIS A 282 -5.82 -0.81 28.70
N ALA A 283 -4.81 0.01 28.37
CA ALA A 283 -4.09 0.85 29.33
C ALA A 283 -4.85 2.16 29.65
N PHE A 284 -6.06 2.03 30.19
CA PHE A 284 -7.00 3.15 30.37
C PHE A 284 -6.54 4.20 31.38
N ASP A 285 -5.84 3.82 32.43
CA ASP A 285 -5.35 4.76 33.44
C ASP A 285 -4.22 5.63 32.88
N TRP A 286 -3.29 5.02 32.15
CA TRP A 286 -2.25 5.77 31.43
C TRP A 286 -2.85 6.73 30.39
N LEU A 287 -3.87 6.29 29.64
CA LEU A 287 -4.60 7.17 28.71
C LEU A 287 -5.29 8.34 29.41
N ARG A 288 -5.78 8.14 30.64
CA ARG A 288 -6.43 9.16 31.45
C ARG A 288 -5.45 10.25 31.86
N GLU A 289 -4.25 9.88 32.26
CA GLU A 289 -3.16 10.79 32.61
C GLU A 289 -2.75 11.67 31.43
N HIS A 290 -2.82 11.14 30.20
CA HIS A 290 -2.41 11.83 28.99
C HIS A 290 -3.57 12.54 28.26
N LYS A 291 -4.73 12.72 28.92
CA LYS A 291 -5.93 13.36 28.33
C LYS A 291 -5.66 14.74 27.76
N GLU A 292 -4.84 15.56 28.42
CA GLU A 292 -4.54 16.93 27.96
C GLU A 292 -3.81 16.94 26.60
N VAL A 293 -2.95 15.96 26.35
CA VAL A 293 -2.26 15.78 25.07
C VAL A 293 -3.23 15.32 23.97
N ILE A 294 -4.22 14.49 24.34
CA ILE A 294 -5.31 14.05 23.46
C ILE A 294 -6.25 15.24 23.11
N HIS A 295 -6.36 16.24 23.99
CA HIS A 295 -7.18 17.43 23.75
C HIS A 295 -6.67 18.32 22.61
N ILE A 296 -5.39 18.26 22.24
CA ILE A 296 -4.78 19.03 21.13
C ILE A 296 -5.25 18.50 19.75
N TRP A 297 -5.90 17.33 19.72
CA TRP A 297 -6.34 16.72 18.48
C TRP A 297 -7.68 17.30 18.02
N THR A 298 -7.72 17.75 16.75
CA THR A 298 -8.93 18.29 16.11
C THR A 298 -10.11 17.33 16.25
N ARG A 299 -11.33 17.88 16.30
CA ARG A 299 -12.60 17.16 16.54
C ARG A 299 -12.76 15.87 15.70
N GLY A 300 -12.22 15.84 14.47
CA GLY A 300 -12.20 14.67 13.58
C GLY A 300 -11.22 13.55 13.95
N LYS A 301 -10.10 13.87 14.62
CA LYS A 301 -9.17 12.85 15.13
C LYS A 301 -9.70 12.19 16.41
N ARG A 302 -10.51 12.92 17.20
CA ARG A 302 -11.28 12.34 18.33
C ARG A 302 -12.36 11.39 17.84
N SER A 303 -13.14 11.77 16.81
CA SER A 303 -14.16 10.89 16.24
C SER A 303 -13.60 9.63 15.60
N LEU A 304 -12.35 9.64 15.07
CA LEU A 304 -11.67 8.44 14.57
C LEU A 304 -11.26 7.45 15.67
N LEU A 305 -10.84 7.94 16.84
CA LEU A 305 -10.60 7.11 18.03
C LEU A 305 -11.92 6.48 18.52
N PHE A 306 -13.03 7.22 18.42
CA PHE A 306 -14.38 6.73 18.74
C PHE A 306 -15.04 5.91 17.60
N MET A 307 -14.59 6.03 16.34
CA MET A 307 -15.15 5.28 15.19
C MET A 307 -14.58 3.86 15.08
N GLN A 308 -13.46 3.54 15.74
CA GLN A 308 -13.03 2.14 15.93
C GLN A 308 -14.04 1.29 16.73
N PHE A 309 -15.16 1.86 17.16
CA PHE A 309 -16.29 1.16 17.75
C PHE A 309 -17.33 0.62 16.74
N GLN A 310 -17.27 0.91 15.43
CA GLN A 310 -18.28 0.43 14.46
C GLN A 310 -17.74 0.09 13.05
N ASP A 311 -17.94 -1.17 12.63
CA ASP A 311 -17.72 -1.72 11.28
C ASP A 311 -18.85 -1.37 10.27
N PHE A 312 -18.56 -1.24 8.96
CA PHE A 312 -19.17 -2.04 7.85
C PHE A 312 -18.75 -1.67 6.41
N HIS A 313 -19.16 -2.54 5.48
CA HIS A 313 -18.63 -2.97 4.15
C HIS A 313 -19.09 -2.26 2.83
N LYS A 314 -18.23 -2.43 1.78
CA LYS A 314 -18.36 -2.73 0.30
C LYS A 314 -19.53 -2.15 -0.56
N THR A 315 -19.42 -1.86 -1.89
CA THR A 315 -19.18 -2.79 -3.04
C THR A 315 -19.09 -2.06 -4.43
N LYS A 316 -18.51 -2.74 -5.44
CA LYS A 316 -18.13 -2.44 -6.86
C LYS A 316 -19.25 -2.26 -7.92
N ARG A 317 -18.88 -1.80 -9.15
CA ARG A 317 -19.21 -2.39 -10.49
C ARG A 317 -18.33 -1.86 -11.65
N SER A 318 -18.17 -2.64 -12.73
CA SER A 318 -17.35 -2.40 -13.95
C SER A 318 -18.00 -2.94 -15.24
N ILE A 319 -17.66 -2.40 -16.43
CA ILE A 319 -18.07 -2.82 -17.81
C ILE A 319 -16.89 -2.54 -18.81
N LEU A 320 -16.74 -3.32 -19.91
CA LEU A 320 -15.64 -3.28 -20.90
C LEU A 320 -16.16 -3.24 -22.37
N LEU A 321 -15.46 -2.53 -23.28
CA LEU A 321 -15.70 -2.41 -24.73
C LEU A 321 -14.35 -2.39 -25.50
N THR A 322 -14.33 -2.86 -26.76
CA THR A 322 -13.12 -3.06 -27.59
C THR A 322 -12.80 -1.84 -28.45
N VAL A 323 -11.66 -1.18 -28.22
CA VAL A 323 -11.24 0.05 -28.91
C VAL A 323 -9.69 0.20 -28.86
N VAL A 324 -9.05 0.97 -29.77
CA VAL A 324 -7.58 1.26 -29.78
C VAL A 324 -7.18 2.00 -28.52
N VAL A 325 -6.14 1.55 -27.81
CA VAL A 325 -5.78 2.09 -26.49
C VAL A 325 -4.58 3.02 -26.57
N LEU A 326 -4.79 4.28 -26.19
CA LEU A 326 -3.75 5.24 -25.87
C LEU A 326 -3.49 5.15 -24.36
N MET A 327 -2.31 4.66 -23.96
CA MET A 327 -1.89 4.64 -22.56
C MET A 327 -1.01 5.85 -22.28
N VAL A 328 -1.44 6.67 -21.33
CA VAL A 328 -0.78 7.93 -20.98
C VAL A 328 -0.36 7.88 -19.53
N HIS A 329 0.90 8.22 -19.27
CA HIS A 329 1.42 8.35 -17.91
C HIS A 329 1.79 9.82 -17.66
N LEU A 330 1.40 10.38 -16.52
CA LEU A 330 1.63 11.79 -16.18
C LEU A 330 3.00 12.00 -15.54
N LYS A 331 3.72 13.04 -15.96
CA LYS A 331 5.03 13.43 -15.39
C LYS A 331 4.74 14.37 -14.23
N ARG A 332 5.30 14.05 -13.06
CA ARG A 332 5.30 14.97 -11.93
C ARG A 332 6.14 16.21 -12.31
N PRO A 333 5.66 17.42 -12.02
CA PRO A 333 6.48 18.63 -12.16
C PRO A 333 7.71 18.60 -11.23
#